data_AF-A0A285TAM2-F1
#
_entry.id   AF-A0A285TAM2-F1
#
_cell.length_a   1.000
_cell.length_b   1.000
_cell.length_c   1.000
_cell.angle_alpha   90.00
_cell.angle_beta   90.00
_cell.angle_gamma   90.00
#
_symmetry.space_group_name_H-M   'P 1'
#
loop_
_entity.id
_entity.type
_entity.pdbx_description
1 polymer ?
#
loop_
_entity_poly.entity_id
_entity_poly.type
_entity_poly.pdbx_seq_one_letter_code
_entity_poly.pdbx_strand_id
1 'polypeptide(L)'
;MIRLAMILAMLAGPVFGAAPKSACFWLKLAQPELVLGAPVTLTRGFSRRIDTMSMSLCTAQTATGEQLALLYRVTPDEPRSLDALVQEHCAELGAVMGPAPAFELLDLGAAALWEETLHQLTVWSHDGGRMMVLTFFGAQARPRCIAVAEAILAAGG
;
A
#
# COMPACT_ATOMS: atom_id res chain seq x y z
N MET A 1 29.93 38.50 -39.06
CA MET A 1 29.95 37.17 -38.41
C MET A 1 28.97 37.20 -37.23
N ILE A 2 27.96 36.33 -37.35
CA ILE A 2 27.02 35.72 -36.37
C ILE A 2 27.43 35.96 -34.90
N ARG A 3 26.55 36.40 -33.99
CA ARG A 3 25.63 35.53 -33.21
C ARG A 3 24.45 36.31 -32.59
N LEU A 4 23.24 35.93 -33.03
CA LEU A 4 21.99 36.09 -32.29
C LEU A 4 22.10 35.30 -30.98
N ALA A 5 22.00 35.96 -29.83
CA ALA A 5 21.76 35.30 -28.56
C ALA A 5 20.24 35.12 -28.40
N MET A 6 19.75 33.95 -28.81
CA MET A 6 18.39 33.50 -28.60
C MET A 6 18.26 33.10 -27.13
N ILE A 7 17.75 34.01 -26.28
CA ILE A 7 17.42 33.68 -24.89
C ILE A 7 16.10 32.91 -24.91
N LEU A 8 16.23 31.59 -24.97
CA LEU A 8 15.15 30.65 -24.67
C LEU A 8 14.94 30.70 -23.15
N ALA A 9 14.17 31.69 -22.67
CA ALA A 9 13.67 31.69 -21.32
C ALA A 9 12.71 30.51 -21.19
N MET A 10 13.26 29.40 -20.72
CA MET A 10 12.50 28.20 -20.40
C MET A 10 11.36 28.59 -19.47
N LEU A 11 10.15 28.33 -19.93
CA LEU A 11 8.95 28.22 -19.11
C LEU A 11 9.19 27.07 -18.12
N ALA A 12 9.93 27.34 -17.05
CA ALA A 12 9.93 26.53 -15.85
C ALA A 12 8.57 26.77 -15.18
N GLY A 13 7.53 26.14 -15.74
CA GLY A 13 6.29 25.96 -15.03
C GLY A 13 6.61 25.29 -13.69
N PRO A 14 5.96 25.67 -12.58
CA PRO A 14 6.16 24.99 -11.32
C PRO A 14 5.87 23.51 -11.55
N VAL A 15 6.89 22.67 -11.34
CA VAL A 15 6.73 21.23 -11.27
C VAL A 15 5.91 20.99 -10.00
N PHE A 16 4.59 20.98 -10.14
CA PHE A 16 3.72 20.42 -9.12
C PHE A 16 4.11 18.96 -9.01
N GLY A 17 5.00 18.65 -8.05
CA GLY A 17 5.34 17.27 -7.73
C GLY A 17 4.04 16.51 -7.57
N ALA A 18 3.92 15.40 -8.31
CA ALA A 18 2.70 14.60 -8.32
C ALA A 18 2.31 14.31 -6.85
N ALA A 19 1.07 14.62 -6.49
CA ALA A 19 0.58 14.34 -5.14
C ALA A 19 0.78 12.85 -4.83
N PRO A 20 1.21 12.47 -3.60
CA PRO A 20 1.40 11.07 -3.24
C PRO A 20 0.13 10.27 -3.52
N LYS A 21 0.29 9.10 -4.14
CA LYS A 21 -0.82 8.19 -4.42
C LYS A 21 -1.41 7.70 -3.10
N SER A 22 -2.73 7.78 -2.96
CA SER A 22 -3.46 7.33 -1.75
C SER A 22 -3.89 5.86 -1.85
N ALA A 23 -4.29 5.25 -0.74
CA ALA A 23 -4.84 3.90 -0.72
C ALA A 23 -6.03 3.72 -1.68
N CYS A 24 -6.93 4.70 -1.80
CA CYS A 24 -8.05 4.59 -2.75
C CYS A 24 -7.60 4.68 -4.21
N PHE A 25 -6.50 5.39 -4.48
CA PHE A 25 -5.91 5.38 -5.82
C PHE A 25 -5.43 3.97 -6.16
N TRP A 26 -4.72 3.31 -5.25
CA TRP A 26 -4.19 1.97 -5.45
C TRP A 26 -5.27 0.91 -5.53
N LEU A 27 -6.26 0.93 -4.63
CA LEU A 27 -7.41 0.04 -4.74
C LEU A 27 -8.14 0.25 -6.06
N LYS A 28 -8.42 1.48 -6.49
CA LYS A 28 -9.08 1.71 -7.78
C LYS A 28 -8.29 1.10 -8.94
N LEU A 29 -6.97 1.21 -8.93
CA LEU A 29 -6.11 0.69 -9.98
C LEU A 29 -6.04 -0.85 -9.99
N ALA A 30 -6.11 -1.46 -8.81
CA ALA A 30 -6.13 -2.91 -8.63
C ALA A 30 -7.45 -3.58 -9.06
N GLN A 31 -8.50 -2.80 -9.35
CA GLN A 31 -9.82 -3.30 -9.75
C GLN A 31 -10.35 -4.40 -8.80
N PRO A 32 -10.51 -4.11 -7.49
CA PRO A 32 -10.91 -5.09 -6.48
C PRO A 32 -12.25 -5.75 -6.78
N GLU A 33 -13.10 -5.16 -7.62
CA GLU A 33 -14.31 -5.80 -8.14
C GLU A 33 -14.04 -7.12 -8.88
N LEU A 34 -12.87 -7.27 -9.53
CA LEU A 34 -12.46 -8.51 -10.19
C LEU A 34 -12.10 -9.59 -9.17
N VAL A 35 -11.52 -9.20 -8.03
CA VAL A 35 -11.10 -10.11 -6.96
C VAL A 35 -12.27 -10.48 -6.04
N LEU A 36 -13.14 -9.51 -5.76
CA LEU A 36 -14.33 -9.68 -4.93
C LEU A 36 -15.50 -10.28 -5.72
N GLY A 37 -15.45 -10.27 -7.06
CA GLY A 37 -16.46 -10.86 -7.92
C GLY A 37 -17.77 -10.06 -7.99
N ALA A 38 -17.77 -8.81 -7.52
CA ALA A 38 -18.94 -7.94 -7.47
C ALA A 38 -18.51 -6.47 -7.56
N PRO A 39 -19.40 -5.57 -8.04
CA PRO A 39 -19.15 -4.14 -7.98
C PRO A 39 -18.84 -3.68 -6.55
N VAL A 40 -17.87 -2.78 -6.42
CA VAL A 40 -17.45 -2.22 -5.13
C VAL A 40 -17.73 -0.74 -5.02
N THR A 41 -18.00 -0.28 -3.80
CA THR A 41 -17.92 1.12 -3.42
C THR A 41 -16.60 1.35 -2.70
N LEU A 42 -15.82 2.34 -3.17
CA LEU A 42 -14.59 2.76 -2.51
C LEU A 42 -14.88 3.90 -1.54
N THR A 43 -14.58 3.67 -0.26
CA THR A 43 -14.74 4.67 0.81
C THR A 43 -13.38 5.09 1.32
N ARG A 44 -13.12 6.39 1.28
CA ARG A 44 -11.89 6.97 1.86
C ARG A 44 -12.01 6.95 3.37
N GLY A 45 -11.01 6.38 4.04
CA GLY A 45 -10.84 6.44 5.48
C GLY A 45 -10.02 7.65 5.90
N PHE A 46 -9.17 7.48 6.90
CA PHE A 46 -8.26 8.53 7.33
C PHE A 46 -7.11 8.73 6.34
N SER A 47 -6.55 9.93 6.35
CA SER A 47 -5.30 10.25 5.66
C SER A 47 -4.47 11.14 6.58
N ARG A 48 -3.20 10.82 6.74
CA ARG A 48 -2.24 11.58 7.54
C ARG A 48 -0.98 11.81 6.74
N ARG A 49 -0.47 13.04 6.76
CA ARG A 49 0.82 13.40 6.18
C ARG A 49 1.60 14.20 7.20
N ILE A 50 2.82 13.76 7.45
CA ILE A 50 3.85 14.47 8.20
C ILE A 50 5.12 14.47 7.34
N ASP A 51 6.16 15.18 7.77
CA ASP A 51 7.37 15.37 6.96
C ASP A 51 8.07 14.06 6.60
N THR A 52 8.05 13.09 7.51
CA THR A 52 8.75 11.81 7.34
C THR A 52 7.88 10.69 6.78
N MET A 53 6.55 10.87 6.74
CA MET A 53 5.63 9.78 6.43
C MET A 53 4.30 10.30 5.88
N SER A 54 3.78 9.59 4.88
CA SER A 54 2.37 9.68 4.51
C SER A 54 1.68 8.34 4.70
N MET A 55 0.43 8.37 5.17
CA MET A 55 -0.37 7.19 5.41
C MET A 55 -1.82 7.46 5.03
N SER A 56 -2.48 6.51 4.39
CA SER A 56 -3.88 6.62 4.00
C SER A 56 -4.59 5.27 4.07
N LEU A 57 -5.86 5.31 4.43
CA LEU A 57 -6.74 4.14 4.49
C LEU A 57 -7.83 4.27 3.43
N CYS A 58 -8.13 3.16 2.76
CA CYS A 58 -9.30 3.03 1.90
C CYS A 58 -9.96 1.68 2.10
N THR A 59 -11.28 1.62 1.95
CA THR A 59 -12.03 0.37 1.99
C THR A 59 -12.81 0.18 0.71
N ALA A 60 -12.77 -1.01 0.13
CA ALA A 60 -13.67 -1.45 -0.93
C ALA A 60 -14.75 -2.34 -0.32
N GLN A 61 -16.02 -2.04 -0.58
CA GLN A 61 -17.15 -2.79 -0.04
C GLN A 61 -18.13 -3.20 -1.14
N THR A 62 -18.57 -4.46 -1.13
CA THR A 62 -19.62 -4.97 -2.03
C THR A 62 -21.00 -4.73 -1.43
N ALA A 63 -22.06 -4.82 -2.26
CA ALA A 63 -23.44 -4.73 -1.77
C ALA A 63 -23.85 -5.85 -0.81
N THR A 64 -23.15 -6.99 -0.86
CA THR A 64 -23.36 -8.14 0.03
C THR A 64 -22.64 -8.00 1.38
N GLY A 65 -21.88 -6.92 1.58
CA GLY A 65 -21.21 -6.60 2.83
C GLY A 65 -19.77 -7.11 2.94
N GLU A 66 -19.22 -7.73 1.89
CA GLU A 66 -17.80 -8.07 1.87
C GLU A 66 -16.96 -6.80 1.82
N GLN A 67 -15.88 -6.77 2.62
CA GLN A 67 -15.06 -5.58 2.78
C GLN A 67 -13.57 -5.92 2.73
N LEU A 68 -12.85 -5.19 1.89
CA LEU A 68 -11.40 -5.17 1.81
C LEU A 68 -10.90 -3.80 2.26
N ALA A 69 -9.98 -3.75 3.21
CA ALA A 69 -9.29 -2.53 3.60
C ALA A 69 -7.85 -2.53 3.06
N LEU A 70 -7.38 -1.36 2.62
CA LEU A 70 -5.97 -1.10 2.31
C LEU A 70 -5.51 0.10 3.13
N LEU A 71 -4.54 -0.15 4.01
CA LEU A 71 -3.68 0.90 4.57
C LEU A 71 -2.42 0.99 3.71
N TYR A 72 -2.11 2.19 3.23
CA TYR A 72 -0.93 2.46 2.43
C TYR A 72 -0.07 3.51 3.12
N ARG A 73 1.17 3.14 3.45
CA ARG A 73 2.17 3.99 4.11
C ARG A 73 3.36 4.20 3.19
N VAL A 74 3.86 5.43 3.12
CA VAL A 74 5.09 5.80 2.42
C VAL A 74 6.00 6.54 3.39
N THR A 75 7.23 6.04 3.55
CA THR A 75 8.32 6.62 4.33
C THR A 75 9.52 6.81 3.37
N PRO A 76 9.62 7.96 2.67
CA PRO A 76 10.55 8.12 1.56
C PRO A 76 12.05 8.09 1.95
N ASP A 77 12.37 8.39 3.22
CA ASP A 77 13.74 8.53 3.71
C ASP A 77 14.09 7.48 4.78
N GLU A 78 13.63 6.23 4.61
CA GLU A 78 13.80 5.16 5.58
C GLU A 78 14.85 4.13 5.13
N PRO A 79 16.15 4.33 5.44
CA PRO A 79 17.21 3.37 5.08
C PRO A 79 17.24 2.20 6.07
N ARG A 80 16.15 1.42 6.12
CA ARG A 80 16.06 0.21 6.96
C ARG A 80 16.08 -1.03 6.08
N SER A 81 16.74 -2.09 6.55
CA SER A 81 16.66 -3.39 5.88
C SER A 81 15.25 -3.95 5.99
N LEU A 82 14.82 -4.68 4.96
CA LEU A 82 13.50 -5.33 4.95
C LEU A 82 13.34 -6.30 6.13
N ASP A 83 14.39 -7.05 6.47
CA ASP A 83 14.39 -7.94 7.63
C ASP A 83 14.10 -7.19 8.94
N ALA A 84 14.68 -6.00 9.13
CA ALA A 84 14.45 -5.20 10.32
C ALA A 84 13.00 -4.68 10.37
N LEU A 85 12.44 -4.27 9.23
CA LEU A 85 11.05 -3.82 9.12
C LEU A 85 10.07 -4.95 9.44
N VAL A 86 10.32 -6.16 8.93
CA VAL A 86 9.50 -7.34 9.20
C VAL A 86 9.57 -7.72 10.68
N GLN A 87 10.78 -7.78 11.26
CA GLN A 87 10.95 -8.15 12.67
C GLN A 87 10.29 -7.14 13.62
N GLU A 88 10.44 -5.83 13.36
CA GLU A 88 9.77 -4.79 14.13
C GLU A 88 8.25 -4.93 14.03
N HIS A 89 7.70 -5.16 12.83
CA HIS A 89 6.26 -5.35 12.65
C HIS A 89 5.73 -6.57 13.42
N CYS A 90 6.45 -7.69 13.37
CA CYS A 90 6.12 -8.89 14.16
C CYS A 90 6.16 -8.60 15.67
N ALA A 91 7.17 -7.86 16.13
CA ALA A 91 7.32 -7.49 17.54
C ALA A 91 6.20 -6.53 18.01
N GLU A 92 5.85 -5.53 17.19
CA GLU A 92 4.77 -4.59 17.46
C GLU A 92 3.43 -5.32 17.60
N LEU A 93 3.08 -6.17 16.63
CA LEU A 93 1.84 -6.96 16.68
C LEU A 93 1.86 -7.97 17.83
N GLY A 94 2.99 -8.63 18.09
CA GLY A 94 3.17 -9.54 19.22
C GLY A 94 3.05 -8.86 20.59
N ALA A 95 3.39 -7.57 20.70
CA ALA A 95 3.26 -6.81 21.94
C ALA A 95 1.82 -6.39 22.25
N VAL A 96 0.97 -6.25 21.22
CA VAL A 96 -0.42 -5.78 21.38
C VAL A 96 -1.46 -6.90 21.30
N MET A 97 -1.10 -8.07 20.75
CA MET A 97 -2.01 -9.21 20.59
C MET A 97 -1.73 -10.31 21.62
N GLY A 98 -2.80 -10.87 22.18
CA GLY A 98 -2.77 -12.04 23.06
C GLY A 98 -3.89 -13.01 22.67
N PRO A 99 -3.57 -14.27 22.26
CA PRO A 99 -2.24 -14.87 22.15
C PRO A 99 -1.38 -14.28 21.03
N ALA A 100 -0.09 -14.64 20.99
CA ALA A 100 0.85 -14.16 20.00
C ALA A 100 0.38 -14.51 18.56
N PRO A 101 0.53 -13.58 17.60
CA PRO A 101 0.03 -13.78 16.24
C PRO A 101 0.80 -14.89 15.50
N ALA A 102 0.13 -15.55 14.56
CA ALA A 102 0.73 -16.57 13.71
C ALA A 102 1.13 -15.92 12.38
N PHE A 103 2.45 -15.80 12.18
CA PHE A 103 3.01 -15.15 11.00
C PHE A 103 3.57 -16.16 9.99
N GLU A 104 3.34 -15.89 8.71
CA GLU A 104 3.95 -16.61 7.59
C GLU A 104 4.58 -15.62 6.60
N LEU A 105 5.84 -15.86 6.23
CA LEU A 105 6.50 -15.09 5.17
C LEU A 105 6.05 -15.60 3.80
N LEU A 106 5.73 -14.67 2.90
CA LEU A 106 5.33 -14.97 1.53
C LEU A 106 6.34 -14.40 0.53
N ASP A 107 6.46 -15.09 -0.60
CA ASP A 107 7.21 -14.61 -1.77
C ASP A 107 6.35 -13.63 -2.57
N LEU A 108 6.28 -12.38 -2.11
CA LEU A 108 5.50 -11.31 -2.74
C LEU A 108 6.14 -9.95 -2.46
N GLY A 109 6.30 -9.14 -3.51
CA GLY A 109 6.98 -7.84 -3.41
C GLY A 109 8.46 -8.03 -3.04
N ALA A 110 8.94 -7.21 -2.10
CA ALA A 110 10.29 -7.37 -1.54
C ALA A 110 10.30 -8.20 -0.26
N ALA A 111 9.23 -8.07 0.52
CA ALA A 111 8.88 -8.91 1.64
C ALA A 111 7.36 -8.86 1.81
N ALA A 112 6.76 -9.96 2.22
CA ALA A 112 5.36 -10.02 2.59
C ALA A 112 5.14 -10.94 3.79
N LEU A 113 4.20 -10.56 4.63
CA LEU A 113 3.87 -11.25 5.87
C LEU A 113 2.36 -11.45 5.92
N TRP A 114 1.93 -12.70 6.03
CA TRP A 114 0.56 -13.06 6.34
C TRP A 114 0.40 -13.26 7.83
N GLU A 115 -0.60 -12.62 8.43
CA GLU A 115 -1.02 -12.85 9.81
C GLU A 115 -2.45 -13.43 9.80
N GLU A 116 -2.58 -14.66 10.31
CA GLU A 116 -3.82 -15.43 10.20
C GLU A 116 -4.96 -14.87 11.07
N THR A 117 -4.65 -14.38 12.27
CA THR A 117 -5.64 -13.97 13.28
C THR A 117 -6.44 -12.75 12.87
N LEU A 118 -5.78 -11.78 12.26
CA LEU A 118 -6.35 -10.53 11.75
C LEU A 118 -6.73 -10.65 10.27
N HIS A 119 -6.43 -11.78 9.63
CA HIS A 119 -6.54 -11.98 8.19
C HIS A 119 -5.89 -10.84 7.40
N GLN A 120 -4.65 -10.55 7.77
CA GLN A 120 -3.93 -9.38 7.31
C GLN A 120 -2.70 -9.78 6.49
N LEU A 121 -2.57 -9.18 5.32
CA LEU A 121 -1.38 -9.25 4.48
C LEU A 121 -0.62 -7.92 4.56
N THR A 122 0.58 -7.93 5.12
CA THR A 122 1.51 -6.79 5.07
C THR A 122 2.53 -7.02 3.96
N VAL A 123 2.72 -6.04 3.07
CA VAL A 123 3.66 -6.12 1.94
C VAL A 123 4.54 -4.87 1.92
N TRP A 124 5.84 -5.07 1.71
CA TRP A 124 6.80 -3.99 1.51
C TRP A 124 7.24 -3.92 0.05
N SER A 125 7.38 -2.70 -0.48
CA SER A 125 7.94 -2.45 -1.81
C SER A 125 9.44 -2.74 -1.87
N HIS A 126 9.99 -2.86 -3.09
CA HIS A 126 11.41 -3.15 -3.35
C HIS A 126 12.39 -2.15 -2.72
N ASP A 127 11.98 -0.91 -2.50
CA ASP A 127 12.78 0.13 -1.86
C ASP A 127 12.57 0.22 -0.33
N GLY A 128 11.71 -0.62 0.25
CA GLY A 128 11.37 -0.63 1.68
C GLY A 128 10.60 0.61 2.18
N GLY A 129 10.58 1.68 1.40
CA GLY A 129 9.95 2.96 1.72
C GLY A 129 8.43 2.95 1.57
N ARG A 130 7.81 1.83 1.18
CA ARG A 130 6.35 1.70 1.11
C ARG A 130 5.91 0.41 1.76
N MET A 131 4.84 0.53 2.53
CA MET A 131 4.19 -0.59 3.22
C MET A 131 2.71 -0.56 2.92
N MET A 132 2.19 -1.71 2.53
CA MET A 132 0.78 -1.96 2.28
C MET A 132 0.28 -2.94 3.32
N VAL A 133 -0.88 -2.67 3.89
CA VAL A 133 -1.56 -3.62 4.76
C VAL A 133 -2.95 -3.84 4.20
N LEU A 134 -3.23 -5.07 3.78
CA LEU A 134 -4.52 -5.48 3.27
C LEU A 134 -5.22 -6.35 4.32
N THR A 135 -6.48 -6.01 4.61
CA THR A 135 -7.31 -6.77 5.54
C THR A 135 -8.60 -7.17 4.85
N PHE A 136 -8.92 -8.46 4.88
CA PHE A 136 -10.18 -9.01 4.38
C PHE A 136 -10.67 -10.07 5.36
N PHE A 137 -11.96 -10.11 5.66
CA PHE A 137 -12.53 -11.15 6.54
C PHE A 137 -13.28 -12.20 5.73
N GLY A 138 -12.98 -13.48 5.98
CA GLY A 138 -13.70 -14.63 5.40
C GLY A 138 -12.78 -15.70 4.82
N ALA A 139 -13.37 -16.83 4.40
CA ALA A 139 -12.63 -18.02 3.95
C ALA A 139 -11.72 -17.79 2.72
N GLN A 140 -11.92 -16.70 1.99
CA GLN A 140 -11.12 -16.32 0.82
C GLN A 140 -10.19 -15.12 1.11
N ALA A 141 -9.99 -14.75 2.38
CA ALA A 141 -9.20 -13.58 2.76
C ALA A 141 -7.80 -13.60 2.20
N ARG A 142 -7.05 -14.67 2.49
CA ARG A 142 -5.68 -14.82 2.04
C ARG A 142 -5.51 -14.71 0.52
N PRO A 143 -6.17 -15.56 -0.31
CA PRO A 143 -6.00 -15.47 -1.76
C PRO A 143 -6.47 -14.13 -2.35
N ARG A 144 -7.51 -13.50 -1.77
CA ARG A 144 -7.98 -12.19 -2.24
C ARG A 144 -7.03 -11.05 -1.89
N CYS A 145 -6.48 -11.03 -0.67
CA CYS A 145 -5.46 -10.06 -0.29
C CYS A 145 -4.22 -10.18 -1.18
N ILE A 146 -3.76 -11.40 -1.46
CA ILE A 146 -2.63 -11.66 -2.35
C ILE A 146 -2.93 -11.12 -3.76
N ALA A 147 -4.06 -11.48 -4.36
CA ALA A 147 -4.40 -11.05 -5.71
C ALA A 147 -4.48 -9.51 -5.86
N VAL A 148 -5.02 -8.82 -4.85
CA VAL A 148 -5.04 -7.35 -4.86
C VAL A 148 -3.64 -6.76 -4.69
N ALA A 149 -2.83 -7.31 -3.79
CA ALA A 149 -1.47 -6.86 -3.59
C ALA A 149 -0.62 -7.03 -4.87
N GLU A 150 -0.73 -8.16 -5.56
CA GLU A 150 -0.08 -8.41 -6.85
C GLU A 150 -0.50 -7.37 -7.90
N ALA A 151 -1.79 -7.08 -8.01
CA ALA A 151 -2.30 -6.07 -8.93
C ALA A 151 -1.77 -4.66 -8.63
N ILE A 152 -1.64 -4.30 -7.34
CA ILE A 152 -1.05 -3.02 -6.92
C ILE A 152 0.45 -2.97 -7.27
N LEU A 153 1.21 -4.03 -6.92
CA LEU A 153 2.64 -4.11 -7.21
C LEU A 153 2.92 -4.03 -8.72
N ALA A 154 2.16 -4.77 -9.54
CA ALA A 154 2.27 -4.73 -11.00
C ALA A 154 2.02 -3.32 -11.58
N ALA A 155 1.25 -2.48 -10.89
CA ALA A 155 0.96 -1.10 -11.27
C ALA A 155 1.97 -0.07 -10.72
N GLY A 156 3.08 -0.54 -10.13
CA GLY A 156 4.14 0.29 -9.53
C GLY A 156 3.89 0.72 -8.10
N GLY A 157 3.08 -0.07 -7.38
CA GLY A 157 2.74 0.02 -5.96
C GLY A 157 3.92 0.23 -5.04
#